data_AF-A0A930DN55-F1
#
_entry.id   AF-A0A930DN55-F1
#
_cell.length_a   1.000
_cell.length_b   1.000
_cell.length_c   1.000
_cell.angle_alpha   90.00
_cell.angle_beta   90.00
_cell.angle_gamma   90.00
#
_symmetry.space_group_name_H-M   'P 1'
#
loop_
_entity.id
_entity.type
_entity.pdbx_description
1 polymer ?
#
loop_
_entity_poly.entity_id
_entity_poly.type
_entity_poly.pdbx_seq_one_letter_code
_entity_poly.pdbx_strand_id
1 'polypeptide(L)'
;MKINRYEDLNLQELDVMKEIGSIGTGHAATALSKLLQREVRITIPKVQILDFDGAVKRIGKEEEIIGATLVQMSGDLDGLM
;
A
#
# COMPACT_ATOMS: atom_id res chain seq x y z
N MET A 1 -20.61 6.36 11.10
CA MET A 1 -20.20 7.52 10.28
C MET A 1 -20.02 7.02 8.87
N LYS A 2 -20.66 7.64 7.85
CA LYS A 2 -20.51 7.20 6.45
C LYS A 2 -19.43 8.05 5.78
N ILE A 3 -18.33 7.42 5.37
CA ILE A 3 -17.31 8.02 4.50
C ILE A 3 -17.90 8.00 3.09
N ASN A 4 -18.09 9.17 2.47
CA ASN A 4 -18.65 9.26 1.12
C ASN A 4 -17.57 9.62 0.08
N ARG A 5 -16.45 10.21 0.50
CA ARG A 5 -15.30 10.57 -0.34
C ARG A 5 -13.99 10.28 0.41
N TYR A 6 -12.92 9.99 -0.32
CA TYR A 6 -11.60 9.73 0.28
C TYR A 6 -11.03 10.94 1.05
N GLU A 7 -11.39 12.15 0.65
CA GLU A 7 -11.07 13.41 1.35
C GLU A 7 -11.67 13.49 2.75
N ASP A 8 -12.72 12.72 3.03
CA ASP A 8 -13.41 12.73 4.32
C ASP A 8 -12.66 11.85 5.36
N LEU A 9 -11.61 11.13 4.95
CA LEU A 9 -10.80 10.29 5.83
C LEU A 9 -10.03 11.14 6.83
N ASN A 10 -10.35 10.96 8.11
CA ASN A 10 -9.67 11.61 9.21
C ASN A 10 -8.43 10.81 9.67
N LEU A 11 -7.70 11.37 10.64
CA LEU A 11 -6.47 10.77 11.15
C LEU A 11 -6.65 9.35 11.72
N GLN A 12 -7.80 9.05 12.33
CA GLN A 12 -8.07 7.72 12.88
C GLN A 12 -8.24 6.69 11.76
N GLU A 13 -8.98 7.04 10.71
CA GLU A 13 -9.21 6.15 9.57
C GLU A 13 -7.92 5.90 8.78
N LEU A 14 -7.06 6.93 8.63
CA LEU A 14 -5.74 6.76 8.04
C LEU A 14 -4.82 5.87 8.89
N ASP A 15 -4.91 5.95 10.22
CA ASP A 15 -4.15 5.08 11.12
C ASP A 15 -4.64 3.63 11.04
N VAL A 16 -5.95 3.40 10.90
CA VAL A 16 -6.52 2.07 10.62
C VAL A 16 -5.97 1.50 9.31
N MET A 17 -5.92 2.30 8.24
CA MET A 17 -5.33 1.85 6.96
C MET A 17 -3.85 1.49 7.10
N LYS A 18 -3.11 2.26 7.90
CA LYS A 18 -1.70 2.01 8.19
C LYS A 18 -1.51 0.71 8.99
N GLU A 19 -2.38 0.43 9.95
CA GLU A 19 -2.33 -0.81 10.73
C GLU A 19 -2.61 -2.04 9.84
N ILE A 20 -3.64 -1.98 8.99
CA ILE A 20 -3.95 -3.03 8.01
C ILE A 20 -2.73 -3.29 7.10
N GLY A 21 -2.12 -2.23 6.55
CA GLY A 21 -0.92 -2.34 5.71
C GLY A 21 0.28 -2.92 6.47
N SER A 22 0.46 -2.55 7.75
CA SER A 22 1.54 -3.06 8.59
C SER A 22 1.40 -4.56 8.87
N ILE A 23 0.18 -5.03 9.15
CA ILE A 23 -0.11 -6.46 9.35
C ILE A 23 0.15 -7.24 8.06
N GLY A 24 -0.37 -6.75 6.92
CA GLY A 24 -0.20 -7.41 5.62
C GLY A 24 1.27 -7.50 5.19
N THR A 25 2.01 -6.41 5.33
CA THR A 25 3.45 -6.37 5.02
C THR A 25 4.28 -7.25 5.97
N GLY A 26 3.89 -7.38 7.25
CA GLY A 26 4.52 -8.33 8.18
C GLY A 26 4.36 -9.78 7.75
N HIS A 27 3.18 -10.16 7.25
CA HIS A 27 2.94 -11.48 6.67
C HIS A 27 3.76 -11.69 5.40
N ALA A 28 3.81 -10.69 4.51
CA ALA A 28 4.62 -10.73 3.30
C ALA A 28 6.12 -10.88 3.61
N ALA A 29 6.63 -10.12 4.60
CA ALA A 29 8.01 -10.23 5.07
C ALA A 29 8.34 -11.64 5.57
N THR A 30 7.42 -12.23 6.35
CA THR A 30 7.57 -13.59 6.87
C THR A 30 7.58 -14.63 5.74
N ALA A 31 6.66 -14.52 4.79
CA ALA A 31 6.59 -15.41 3.64
C ALA A 31 7.86 -15.30 2.78
N LEU A 32 8.30 -14.08 2.48
CA LEU A 32 9.50 -13.82 1.70
C LEU A 32 10.77 -14.30 2.42
N SER A 33 10.86 -14.10 3.74
CA SER A 33 11.95 -14.60 4.58
C SER A 33 12.08 -16.12 4.49
N LYS A 34 10.96 -16.84 4.54
CA LYS A 34 10.93 -18.30 4.36
C LYS A 34 11.37 -18.73 2.97
N LEU A 35 10.90 -18.04 1.93
CA LEU A 35 11.25 -18.33 0.54
C LEU A 35 12.75 -18.12 0.26
N LEU A 36 13.33 -17.05 0.81
CA LEU A 36 14.73 -16.68 0.61
C LEU A 36 15.69 -17.31 1.63
N GLN A 37 15.16 -17.99 2.66
CA GLN A 37 15.92 -18.52 3.80
C GLN A 37 16.81 -17.46 4.47
N ARG A 38 16.31 -16.22 4.56
CA ARG A 38 17.04 -15.09 5.12
C ARG A 38 16.08 -14.13 5.80
N GLU A 39 16.53 -13.54 6.91
CA GLU A 39 15.75 -12.50 7.58
C GLU A 39 15.41 -11.35 6.62
N VAL A 40 14.12 -11.07 6.50
CA VAL A 40 13.56 -9.92 5.78
C VAL A 40 12.84 -9.05 6.79
N ARG A 41 13.24 -7.77 6.86
CA ARG A 41 12.60 -6.76 7.71
C ARG A 41 11.95 -5.72 6.81
N ILE A 42 10.66 -5.48 7.01
CA ILE A 42 9.90 -4.42 6.34
C ILE A 42 9.51 -3.39 7.39
N THR A 43 9.73 -2.11 7.10
CA THR A 43 9.32 -1.00 7.97
C THR A 43 7.85 -0.64 7.75
N ILE A 44 7.25 -0.01 8.75
CA ILE A 44 5.86 0.44 8.70
C ILE A 44 5.63 1.34 7.47
N PRO A 45 4.62 1.05 6.63
CA PRO A 45 4.33 1.85 5.45
C PRO A 45 3.78 3.23 5.83
N LYS A 46 3.95 4.20 4.92
CA LYS A 46 3.26 5.50 4.99
C LYS A 46 1.98 5.41 4.18
N VAL A 47 0.88 5.93 4.72
CA VAL A 47 -0.41 6.02 4.01
C VAL A 47 -0.66 7.47 3.64
N GLN A 48 -0.98 7.70 2.37
CA GLN A 48 -1.35 9.00 1.83
C GLN A 48 -2.46 8.78 0.81
N ILE A 49 -3.48 9.64 0.85
CA ILE A 49 -4.53 9.69 -0.17
C ILE A 49 -4.06 10.72 -1.21
N LEU A 50 -3.89 10.28 -2.45
CA LEU A 50 -3.43 11.10 -3.56
C LEU A 50 -4.39 10.94 -4.73
N ASP A 51 -4.46 11.96 -5.57
CA ASP A 51 -5.02 11.82 -6.91
C ASP A 51 -4.02 11.11 -7.83
N PHE A 52 -4.45 10.83 -9.06
CA PHE A 52 -3.65 10.08 -10.03
C PHE A 52 -2.31 10.77 -10.33
N ASP A 53 -2.34 12.08 -10.61
CA ASP A 53 -1.13 12.85 -10.92
C ASP A 53 -0.17 12.92 -9.72
N GLY A 54 -0.70 13.06 -8.51
CA GLY A 54 0.06 13.01 -7.27
C GLY A 54 0.70 11.66 -7.04
N ALA A 55 0.01 10.56 -7.35
CA ALA A 55 0.54 9.21 -7.25
C ALA A 55 1.69 8.97 -8.25
N VAL A 56 1.52 9.37 -9.52
CA VAL A 56 2.56 9.22 -10.56
C VAL A 56 3.84 9.95 -10.15
N LYS A 57 3.74 11.19 -9.70
CA LYS A 57 4.89 11.98 -9.22
C LYS A 57 5.58 11.37 -8.01
N ARG A 58 4.89 10.53 -7.23
CA ARG A 58 5.42 9.92 -6.01
C ARG A 58 6.24 8.66 -6.29
N ILE A 59 5.92 7.94 -7.36
CA ILE A 59 6.53 6.66 -7.73
C ILE A 59 7.96 6.84 -8.27
N GLY A 60 8.20 7.87 -9.06
CA GLY A 60 9.52 8.16 -9.63
C GLY A 60 9.46 9.31 -10.64
N LYS A 61 10.61 9.65 -11.22
CA LYS A 61 10.68 10.57 -12.36
C LYS A 61 10.45 9.80 -13.66
N GLU A 62 10.05 10.52 -14.69
CA GLU A 62 9.70 9.97 -16.01
C GLU A 62 10.83 9.16 -16.65
N GLU A 63 12.08 9.45 -16.30
CA GLU A 63 13.27 8.82 -16.87
C GLU A 63 13.86 7.70 -15.99
N GLU A 64 13.31 7.46 -14.79
CA GLU A 64 13.78 6.37 -13.93
C GLU A 64 13.18 5.03 -14.32
N ILE A 65 14.04 4.03 -14.53
CA ILE A 65 13.60 2.65 -14.71
C ILE A 65 13.13 2.11 -13.36
N ILE A 66 11.83 1.83 -13.26
CA ILE A 66 11.20 1.26 -12.07
C ILE A 66 10.67 -0.15 -12.35
N GLY A 67 10.82 -1.04 -11.38
CA GLY A 67 10.08 -2.30 -11.35
C GLY A 67 8.73 -2.09 -10.67
N ALA A 68 7.64 -2.50 -11.31
CA ALA A 68 6.30 -2.42 -10.76
C ALA A 68 5.57 -3.76 -10.89
N THR A 69 4.70 -4.03 -9.93
CA THR A 69 3.78 -5.16 -9.95
C THR A 69 2.38 -4.58 -9.89
N LEU A 70 1.50 -5.01 -10.80
CA LEU A 70 0.08 -4.66 -10.79
C LEU A 70 -0.74 -5.91 -10.50
N VAL A 71 -1.55 -5.86 -9.46
CA VAL A 71 -2.41 -6.94 -9.00
C VAL A 71 -3.86 -6.48 -9.06
N GLN A 72 -4.69 -7.19 -9.80
CA GLN A 72 -6.12 -6.93 -9.81
C GLN A 72 -6.79 -7.63 -8.61
N MET A 73 -7.58 -6.86 -7.86
CA MET A 73 -8.43 -7.35 -6.77
C MET A 73 -9.87 -7.40 -7.24
N SER A 74 -10.59 -8.45 -6.84
CA SER A 74 -12.01 -8.65 -7.15
C SER A 74 -12.71 -9.40 -6.02
N GLY A 75 -14.02 -9.21 -5.89
CA GLY A 75 -14.87 -9.92 -4.93
C GLY A 75 -15.59 -8.94 -4.00
N ASP A 76 -15.33 -9.03 -2.70
CA ASP A 76 -15.89 -8.07 -1.72
C ASP A 76 -15.38 -6.64 -1.94
N LEU A 77 -14.23 -6.51 -2.61
CA LEU A 77 -13.64 -5.25 -3.03
C LEU A 77 -13.06 -5.42 -4.44
N ASP A 78 -13.35 -4.45 -5.31
CA ASP A 78 -12.77 -4.36 -6.65
C ASP A 78 -11.73 -3.24 -6.69
N GLY A 79 -10.59 -3.50 -7.32
CA GLY A 79 -9.53 -2.50 -7.43
C GLY A 79 -8.25 -3.01 -8.07
N LEU A 80 -7.26 -2.12 -8.14
CA LEU A 80 -5.90 -2.43 -8.59
C LEU A 80 -4.94 -2.08 -7.45
N MET A 81 -3.94 -2.93 -7.24
CA MET A 81 -2.85 -2.75 -6.28
C MET A 81 -1.51 -2.80 -6.98
#